data_AF-W4QLL0-F1
#
_entry.id   AF-W4QLL0-F1
#
_cell.length_a   1.000
_cell.length_b   1.000
_cell.length_c   1.000
_cell.angle_alpha   90.00
_cell.angle_beta   90.00
_cell.angle_gamma   90.00
#
_symmetry.space_group_name_H-M   'P 1'
#
loop_
_entity.id
_entity.type
_entity.pdbx_description
1 polymer ?
#
loop_
_entity_poly.entity_id
_entity_poly.type
_entity_poly.pdbx_seq_one_letter_code
_entity_poly.pdbx_strand_id
1 'polypeptide(L)'
;MILSGMIGKFYSLSEWLFKLLIANGIWVFFNFPVAYLCLSLFFVPTVEDGYVTLTVIFLLLPFISYPATTALFGLMRQWIVKKKSDKWLSFYWTVYKQNYVKSVMGGLFFVLLWGLWIVNYSLAAVEMKSLLFYFYLILTMILLTWNMHFFADTVHCEIGFFTSIKKTFFMAFGFIHYTIPMLGLASIVAYSLFQFHPMVSIMFTGAIVAYCYFFGYEQIIQRALRKSKHKEMMLE
;
A
#
# COMPACT_ATOMS: atom_id res chain seq x y z
N MET A 1 -1.12 -34.43 -3.12
CA MET A 1 0.15 -35.05 -3.53
C MET A 1 1.27 -34.13 -3.08
N ILE A 2 2.02 -34.49 -2.04
CA ILE A 2 3.14 -33.65 -1.55
C ILE A 2 4.29 -33.87 -2.54
N LEU A 3 4.42 -32.97 -3.52
CA LEU A 3 5.62 -32.89 -4.36
C LEU A 3 6.79 -32.56 -3.43
N SER A 4 7.57 -33.56 -3.01
CA SER A 4 8.72 -33.35 -2.13
C SER A 4 9.97 -33.00 -2.95
N GLY A 5 10.76 -32.04 -2.45
CA GLY A 5 12.03 -31.62 -3.07
C GLY A 5 11.94 -30.29 -3.82
N MET A 6 12.85 -30.08 -4.77
CA MET A 6 12.97 -28.83 -5.55
C MET A 6 11.68 -28.49 -6.33
N ILE A 7 10.99 -29.52 -6.82
CA ILE A 7 9.73 -29.39 -7.58
C ILE A 7 8.61 -28.84 -6.69
N GLY A 8 8.53 -29.26 -5.42
CA GLY A 8 7.56 -28.71 -4.47
C GLY A 8 7.79 -27.24 -4.15
N LYS A 9 9.07 -26.84 -4.00
CA LYS A 9 9.43 -25.43 -3.80
C LYS A 9 9.09 -24.58 -5.02
N PHE A 10 9.37 -25.10 -6.22
CA PHE A 10 9.02 -24.42 -7.46
C PHE A 10 7.50 -24.28 -7.63
N TYR A 11 6.74 -25.34 -7.33
CA TYR A 11 5.29 -25.30 -7.34
C TYR A 11 4.73 -24.24 -6.37
N SER A 12 5.24 -24.22 -5.14
CA SER A 12 4.84 -23.21 -4.13
C SER A 12 5.15 -21.79 -4.56
N LEU A 13 6.34 -21.55 -5.14
CA LEU A 13 6.70 -20.24 -5.68
C LEU A 13 5.80 -19.85 -6.85
N SER A 14 5.52 -20.77 -7.78
CA SER A 14 4.64 -20.54 -8.91
C SER A 14 3.21 -20.20 -8.46
N GLU A 15 2.69 -20.94 -7.47
CA GLU A 15 1.38 -20.67 -6.88
C GLU A 15 1.34 -19.28 -6.21
N TRP A 16 2.40 -18.90 -5.50
CA TRP A 16 2.50 -17.58 -4.87
C TRP A 16 2.58 -16.44 -5.91
N LEU A 17 3.36 -16.61 -6.97
CA LEU A 17 3.43 -15.65 -8.08
C LEU A 17 2.10 -15.52 -8.81
N PHE A 18 1.42 -16.64 -9.07
CA PHE A 18 0.10 -16.65 -9.70
C PHE A 18 -0.94 -15.91 -8.86
N LYS A 19 -0.91 -16.09 -7.53
CA LYS A 19 -1.74 -15.33 -6.59
C LYS A 19 -1.51 -13.83 -6.73
N LEU A 20 -0.25 -13.39 -6.64
CA LEU A 20 0.11 -11.97 -6.77
C LEU A 20 -0.36 -11.39 -8.11
N LEU A 21 -0.16 -12.12 -9.21
CA LEU A 21 -0.55 -11.67 -10.54
C LEU A 21 -2.05 -11.38 -10.62
N ILE A 22 -2.90 -12.30 -10.14
CA ILE A 22 -4.35 -12.08 -10.21
C ILE A 22 -4.79 -10.99 -9.22
N ALA A 23 -4.23 -10.94 -8.01
CA ALA A 23 -4.57 -9.85 -7.08
C ALA A 23 -4.23 -8.48 -7.66
N ASN A 24 -3.07 -8.35 -8.31
CA ASN A 24 -2.70 -7.13 -9.00
C ASN A 24 -3.58 -6.87 -10.23
N GLY A 25 -3.93 -7.90 -11.00
CA GLY A 25 -4.86 -7.78 -12.13
C GLY A 25 -6.24 -7.27 -11.72
N ILE A 26 -6.78 -7.78 -10.61
CA ILE A 26 -8.03 -7.28 -10.02
C ILE A 26 -7.85 -5.82 -9.57
N TRP A 27 -6.75 -5.49 -8.90
CA TRP A 27 -6.48 -4.12 -8.45
C TRP A 27 -6.35 -3.13 -9.62
N VAL A 28 -5.65 -3.50 -10.70
CA VAL A 28 -5.54 -2.69 -11.93
C VAL A 28 -6.90 -2.52 -12.59
N PHE A 29 -7.71 -3.59 -12.67
CA PHE A 29 -9.06 -3.53 -13.22
C PHE A 29 -9.94 -2.50 -12.48
N PHE A 30 -9.91 -2.48 -11.16
CA PHE A 30 -10.65 -1.50 -10.35
C PHE A 30 -10.10 -0.08 -10.49
N ASN A 31 -8.78 0.06 -10.67
CA ASN A 31 -8.12 1.33 -10.89
C ASN A 31 -8.14 1.79 -12.35
N PHE A 32 -8.77 1.04 -13.27
CA PHE A 32 -8.73 1.32 -14.70
C PHE A 32 -9.11 2.77 -15.06
N PRO A 33 -10.15 3.39 -14.48
CA PRO A 33 -10.47 4.80 -14.78
C PRO A 33 -9.32 5.76 -14.45
N VAL A 34 -8.66 5.57 -13.30
CA VAL A 34 -7.53 6.39 -12.87
C VAL A 34 -6.28 6.07 -13.71
N ALA A 35 -6.02 4.80 -13.98
CA ALA A 35 -4.91 4.34 -14.80
C ALA A 35 -4.99 4.87 -16.24
N TYR A 36 -6.20 4.90 -16.81
CA TYR A 36 -6.46 5.48 -18.12
C TYR A 36 -6.12 6.97 -18.16
N LEU A 37 -6.55 7.75 -17.16
CA LEU A 37 -6.21 9.17 -17.07
C LEU A 37 -4.70 9.39 -16.85
N CYS A 38 -4.04 8.53 -16.07
CA CYS A 38 -2.58 8.58 -15.94
C CYS A 38 -1.89 8.31 -17.29
N LEU A 39 -2.42 7.40 -18.11
CA LEU A 39 -1.90 7.12 -19.44
C LEU A 39 -2.20 8.26 -20.42
N SER A 40 -3.35 8.93 -20.30
CA SER A 40 -3.69 10.05 -21.17
C SER A 40 -2.74 11.24 -21.00
N LEU A 41 -2.11 11.41 -19.83
CA LEU A 41 -1.08 12.45 -19.57
C LEU A 41 0.07 12.43 -20.58
N PHE A 42 0.41 11.27 -21.15
CA PHE A 42 1.47 11.15 -22.18
C PHE A 42 1.05 11.70 -23.55
N PHE A 43 -0.24 11.90 -23.78
CA PHE A 43 -0.82 12.30 -25.06
C PHE A 43 -1.45 13.71 -25.00
N VAL A 44 -1.31 14.40 -23.89
CA VAL A 44 -1.87 15.74 -23.71
C VAL A 44 -1.07 16.75 -24.56
N PRO A 45 -1.74 17.60 -25.38
CA PRO A 45 -1.07 18.52 -26.28
C PRO A 45 -0.49 19.75 -25.59
N THR A 46 -1.09 20.21 -24.49
CA THR A 46 -0.68 21.42 -23.77
C THR A 46 -0.42 21.16 -22.30
N VAL A 47 0.40 22.02 -21.67
CA VAL A 47 0.68 21.91 -20.23
C VAL A 47 -0.58 22.20 -19.40
N GLU A 48 -1.43 23.11 -19.86
CA GLU A 48 -2.68 23.49 -19.19
C GLU A 48 -3.66 22.32 -19.11
N ASP A 49 -3.87 21.61 -20.22
CA ASP A 49 -4.67 20.38 -20.26
C ASP A 49 -4.09 19.29 -19.34
N GLY A 50 -2.77 19.30 -19.14
CA GLY A 50 -2.05 18.40 -18.24
C GLY A 50 -2.42 18.67 -16.78
N TYR A 51 -2.46 19.95 -16.38
CA TYR A 51 -2.91 20.36 -15.04
C TYR A 51 -4.38 20.04 -14.79
N VAL A 52 -5.25 20.22 -15.78
CA VAL A 52 -6.66 19.82 -15.68
C VAL A 52 -6.76 18.31 -15.46
N THR A 53 -6.05 17.51 -16.26
CA THR A 53 -6.04 16.04 -16.14
C THR A 53 -5.51 15.59 -14.76
N LEU A 54 -4.42 16.19 -14.28
CA LEU A 54 -3.87 15.91 -12.95
C LEU A 54 -4.85 16.25 -11.82
N THR A 55 -5.59 17.35 -11.97
CA THR A 55 -6.62 17.76 -11.00
C THR A 55 -7.75 16.75 -10.94
N VAL A 56 -8.21 16.26 -12.10
CA VAL A 56 -9.23 15.20 -12.16
C VAL A 56 -8.73 13.91 -11.52
N ILE A 57 -7.49 13.48 -11.81
CA ILE A 57 -6.88 12.31 -11.16
C ILE A 57 -6.87 12.49 -9.64
N PHE A 58 -6.39 13.64 -9.15
CA PHE A 58 -6.30 13.94 -7.73
C PHE A 58 -7.66 13.86 -7.03
N LEU A 59 -8.73 14.35 -7.67
CA LEU A 59 -10.10 14.27 -7.14
C LEU A 59 -10.67 12.83 -7.15
N LEU A 60 -10.26 11.98 -8.09
CA LEU A 60 -10.75 10.61 -8.21
C LEU A 60 -10.03 9.61 -7.29
N LEU A 61 -8.77 9.87 -6.94
CA LEU A 61 -7.95 8.99 -6.10
C LEU A 61 -8.68 8.54 -4.81
N PRO A 62 -9.32 9.43 -4.01
CA PRO A 62 -10.03 9.02 -2.80
C PRO A 62 -11.17 8.03 -3.03
N PHE A 63 -11.88 8.16 -4.16
CA PHE A 63 -13.12 7.42 -4.40
C PHE A 63 -12.89 6.08 -5.11
N ILE A 64 -11.82 5.98 -5.89
CA ILE A 64 -11.51 4.79 -6.71
C ILE A 64 -10.29 4.07 -6.13
N SER A 65 -9.14 4.74 -6.11
CA SER A 65 -7.86 4.11 -5.81
C SER A 65 -7.68 3.72 -4.34
N TYR A 66 -8.18 4.52 -3.41
CA TYR A 66 -8.07 4.19 -1.97
C TYR A 66 -8.91 2.95 -1.59
N PRO A 67 -10.21 2.86 -1.94
CA PRO A 67 -10.99 1.65 -1.73
C PRO A 67 -10.40 0.43 -2.43
N ALA A 68 -9.91 0.58 -3.67
CA ALA A 68 -9.27 -0.52 -4.41
C ALA A 68 -7.99 -1.01 -3.72
N THR A 69 -7.15 -0.08 -3.24
CA THR A 69 -5.92 -0.44 -2.53
C THR A 69 -6.22 -1.06 -1.17
N THR A 70 -7.23 -0.58 -0.45
CA THR A 70 -7.68 -1.20 0.80
C THR A 70 -8.13 -2.64 0.58
N ALA A 71 -8.90 -2.91 -0.47
CA ALA A 71 -9.32 -4.25 -0.83
C ALA A 71 -8.14 -5.17 -1.18
N LEU A 72 -7.09 -4.64 -1.83
CA LEU A 72 -5.85 -5.36 -2.10
C LEU A 72 -5.13 -5.76 -0.81
N PHE A 73 -5.02 -4.84 0.16
CA PHE A 73 -4.49 -5.17 1.50
C PHE A 73 -5.37 -6.22 2.21
N GLY A 74 -6.67 -6.22 1.97
CA GLY A 74 -7.58 -7.27 2.47
C GLY A 74 -7.24 -8.66 1.93
N LEU A 75 -6.89 -8.79 0.65
CA LEU A 75 -6.40 -10.05 0.08
C LEU A 75 -5.08 -10.48 0.74
N MET A 76 -4.13 -9.55 0.93
CA MET A 76 -2.87 -9.85 1.62
C MET A 76 -3.12 -10.37 3.05
N ARG A 77 -4.06 -9.75 3.78
CA ARG A 77 -4.49 -10.23 5.09
C ARG A 77 -5.03 -11.65 5.04
N GLN A 78 -5.88 -11.96 4.07
CA GLN A 78 -6.46 -13.29 3.93
C GLN A 78 -5.38 -14.36 3.70
N TRP A 79 -4.35 -14.03 2.92
CA TRP A 79 -3.27 -14.95 2.62
C TRP A 79 -2.28 -15.11 3.78
N ILE A 80 -1.84 -14.00 4.37
CA ILE A 80 -0.83 -13.99 5.43
C ILE A 80 -1.41 -14.51 6.76
N VAL A 81 -2.59 -14.03 7.15
CA VAL A 81 -3.20 -14.36 8.46
C VAL A 81 -4.09 -15.58 8.36
N LYS A 82 -5.06 -15.57 7.42
CA LYS A 82 -6.10 -16.62 7.37
C LYS A 82 -5.67 -17.87 6.61
N LYS A 83 -4.56 -17.82 5.85
CA LYS A 83 -4.07 -18.91 4.99
C LYS A 83 -5.14 -19.50 4.07
N LYS A 84 -6.12 -18.69 3.64
CA LYS A 84 -7.21 -19.08 2.72
C LYS A 84 -6.90 -18.58 1.31
N SER A 85 -7.13 -19.40 0.31
CA SER A 85 -6.72 -19.12 -1.08
C SER A 85 -7.82 -19.25 -2.11
N ASP A 86 -9.10 -19.17 -1.75
CA ASP A 86 -10.19 -19.43 -2.70
C ASP A 86 -11.11 -18.21 -2.85
N LYS A 87 -11.62 -17.99 -4.08
CA LYS A 87 -12.60 -16.94 -4.47
C LYS A 87 -12.08 -15.49 -4.40
N TRP A 88 -11.02 -15.18 -5.13
CA TRP A 88 -10.27 -13.91 -4.98
C TRP A 88 -11.10 -12.69 -5.37
N LEU A 89 -11.79 -12.72 -6.52
CA LEU A 89 -12.60 -11.59 -6.99
C LEU A 89 -13.82 -11.33 -6.08
N SER A 90 -14.55 -12.38 -5.70
CA SER A 90 -15.71 -12.26 -4.82
C SER A 90 -15.30 -11.74 -3.43
N PHE A 91 -14.18 -12.22 -2.90
CA PHE A 91 -13.65 -11.72 -1.64
C PHE A 91 -13.19 -10.26 -1.76
N TYR A 92 -12.43 -9.91 -2.81
CA TYR A 92 -11.97 -8.54 -3.04
C TYR A 92 -13.15 -7.56 -3.12
N TRP A 93 -14.19 -7.88 -3.88
CA TRP A 93 -15.41 -7.07 -3.97
C TRP A 93 -16.13 -6.91 -2.63
N THR A 94 -16.13 -7.96 -1.82
CA THR A 94 -16.73 -7.93 -0.47
C THR A 94 -15.96 -6.97 0.43
N VAL A 95 -14.63 -7.09 0.47
CA VAL A 95 -13.77 -6.19 1.28
C VAL A 95 -13.87 -4.74 0.79
N TYR A 96 -13.88 -4.54 -0.53
CA TYR A 96 -14.02 -3.23 -1.17
C TYR A 96 -15.28 -2.52 -0.65
N LYS A 97 -16.44 -3.18 -0.69
CA LYS A 97 -17.70 -2.62 -0.23
C LYS A 97 -17.74 -2.40 1.28
N GLN A 98 -17.27 -3.36 2.06
CA GLN A 98 -17.30 -3.29 3.53
C GLN A 98 -16.49 -2.12 4.08
N ASN A 99 -15.35 -1.81 3.45
CA ASN A 99 -14.44 -0.77 3.93
C ASN A 99 -14.55 0.54 3.15
N TYR A 100 -15.45 0.63 2.16
CA TYR A 100 -15.52 1.73 1.20
C TYR A 100 -15.49 3.11 1.88
N VAL A 101 -16.40 3.35 2.83
CA VAL A 101 -16.52 4.66 3.51
C VAL A 101 -15.22 5.02 4.25
N LYS A 102 -14.67 4.08 5.04
CA LYS A 102 -13.44 4.31 5.80
C LYS A 102 -12.25 4.54 4.87
N SER A 103 -12.18 3.81 3.75
CA SER A 103 -11.16 4.01 2.72
C SER A 103 -11.27 5.35 2.01
N VAL A 104 -12.49 5.81 1.68
CA VAL A 104 -12.71 7.13 1.08
C VAL A 104 -12.32 8.25 2.04
N MET A 105 -12.70 8.15 3.31
CA MET A 105 -12.30 9.11 4.34
C MET A 105 -10.77 9.19 4.49
N GLY A 106 -10.11 8.02 4.49
CA GLY A 106 -8.64 7.96 4.44
C GLY A 106 -8.07 8.55 3.16
N GLY A 107 -8.71 8.29 2.03
CA GLY A 107 -8.37 8.87 0.73
C GLY A 107 -8.38 10.37 0.75
N LEU A 108 -9.49 10.97 1.20
CA LEU A 108 -9.61 12.43 1.30
C LEU A 108 -8.51 13.00 2.22
N PHE A 109 -8.31 12.39 3.39
CA PHE A 109 -7.28 12.83 4.34
C PHE A 109 -5.86 12.77 3.76
N PHE A 110 -5.45 11.62 3.22
CA PHE A 110 -4.08 11.42 2.77
C PHE A 110 -3.81 12.05 1.40
N VAL A 111 -4.78 12.11 0.49
CA VAL A 111 -4.64 12.82 -0.79
C VAL A 111 -4.42 14.31 -0.52
N LEU A 112 -5.19 14.91 0.39
CA LEU A 112 -4.96 16.30 0.82
C LEU A 112 -3.56 16.49 1.43
N LEU A 113 -3.13 15.59 2.32
CA LEU A 113 -1.78 15.65 2.89
C LEU A 113 -0.67 15.56 1.83
N TRP A 114 -0.81 14.65 0.86
CA TRP A 114 0.14 14.53 -0.25
C TRP A 114 0.12 15.77 -1.14
N GLY A 115 -1.05 16.35 -1.43
CA GLY A 115 -1.17 17.60 -2.19
C GLY A 115 -0.46 18.75 -1.49
N LEU A 116 -0.70 18.92 -0.18
CA LEU A 116 0.01 19.92 0.64
C LEU A 116 1.52 19.68 0.63
N TRP A 117 1.96 18.42 0.77
CA TRP A 117 3.37 18.07 0.76
C TRP A 117 4.02 18.42 -0.59
N ILE A 118 3.40 18.08 -1.72
CA ILE A 118 3.89 18.37 -3.07
C ILE A 118 4.01 19.88 -3.29
N VAL A 119 2.98 20.65 -2.94
CA VAL A 119 2.99 22.12 -3.09
C VAL A 119 4.12 22.73 -2.26
N ASN A 120 4.23 22.36 -0.97
CA ASN A 120 5.29 22.88 -0.11
C ASN A 120 6.69 22.51 -0.61
N TYR A 121 6.90 21.27 -1.04
CA TYR A 121 8.18 20.83 -1.60
C TYR A 121 8.54 21.64 -2.86
N SER A 122 7.57 21.88 -3.75
CA SER A 122 7.79 22.65 -4.98
C SER A 122 8.12 24.13 -4.70
N LEU A 123 7.44 24.76 -3.72
CA LEU A 123 7.66 26.15 -3.34
C LEU A 123 8.97 26.35 -2.58
N ALA A 124 9.40 25.35 -1.81
CA ALA A 124 10.63 25.41 -1.03
C ALA A 124 11.91 25.41 -1.88
N ALA A 125 11.79 25.22 -3.22
CA ALA A 125 12.91 25.23 -4.17
C ALA A 125 14.10 24.41 -3.68
N VAL A 126 13.81 23.22 -3.15
CA VAL A 126 14.77 22.42 -2.38
C VAL A 126 15.93 21.96 -3.27
N GLU A 127 17.12 22.45 -2.98
CA GLU A 127 18.33 22.04 -3.68
C GLU A 127 18.71 20.59 -3.34
N MET A 128 19.15 19.85 -4.35
CA MET A 128 19.64 18.47 -4.19
C MET A 128 20.78 18.42 -3.17
N LYS A 129 20.76 17.42 -2.28
CA LYS A 129 21.75 17.19 -1.21
C LYS A 129 21.82 18.28 -0.12
N SER A 130 20.92 19.27 -0.12
CA SER A 130 20.79 20.21 1.00
C SER A 130 20.25 19.54 2.28
N LEU A 131 20.42 20.16 3.43
CA LEU A 131 19.80 19.69 4.68
C LEU A 131 18.27 19.58 4.54
N LEU A 132 17.67 20.55 3.86
CA LEU A 132 16.23 20.61 3.61
C LEU A 132 15.76 19.43 2.72
N PHE A 133 16.57 19.01 1.75
CA PHE A 133 16.30 17.82 0.94
C PHE A 133 16.17 16.57 1.80
N TYR A 134 17.12 16.31 2.70
CA TYR A 134 17.05 15.14 3.59
C TYR A 134 15.86 15.21 4.55
N PHE A 135 15.50 16.40 5.02
CA PHE A 135 14.29 16.60 5.82
C PHE A 135 13.02 16.20 5.06
N TYR A 136 12.84 16.68 3.84
CA TYR A 136 11.70 16.31 3.00
C TYR A 136 11.71 14.82 2.64
N LEU A 137 12.88 14.22 2.42
CA LEU A 137 13.01 12.79 2.16
C LEU A 137 12.50 11.96 3.35
N ILE A 138 12.94 12.27 4.57
CA ILE A 138 12.49 11.59 5.80
C ILE A 138 10.98 11.78 5.97
N LEU A 139 10.48 13.00 5.77
CA LEU A 139 9.05 13.29 5.86
C LEU A 139 8.23 12.48 4.85
N THR A 140 8.74 12.32 3.62
CA THR A 140 8.13 11.48 2.57
C THR A 140 8.04 10.02 3.01
N MET A 141 9.14 9.47 3.54
CA MET A 141 9.17 8.08 4.02
C MET A 141 8.15 7.85 5.13
N ILE A 142 8.02 8.79 6.07
CA ILE A 142 7.04 8.74 7.16
C ILE A 142 5.61 8.83 6.61
N LEU A 143 5.34 9.79 5.72
CA LEU A 143 4.01 9.97 5.13
C LEU A 143 3.58 8.74 4.32
N LEU A 144 4.50 8.16 3.55
CA LEU A 144 4.27 6.95 2.78
C LEU A 144 4.01 5.73 3.68
N THR A 145 4.84 5.51 4.69
CA THR A 145 4.67 4.39 5.63
C THR A 145 3.39 4.54 6.47
N TRP A 146 3.04 5.74 6.90
CA TRP A 146 1.78 6.03 7.58
C TRP A 146 0.57 5.66 6.72
N ASN A 147 0.57 6.08 5.45
CA ASN A 147 -0.49 5.78 4.49
C ASN A 147 -0.64 4.26 4.27
N MET A 148 0.47 3.55 4.06
CA MET A 148 0.45 2.09 3.89
C MET A 148 -0.03 1.35 5.15
N HIS A 149 0.37 1.80 6.34
CA HIS A 149 -0.13 1.23 7.59
C HIS A 149 -1.62 1.49 7.80
N PHE A 150 -2.15 2.63 7.33
CA PHE A 150 -3.58 2.89 7.36
C PHE A 150 -4.38 1.90 6.52
N PHE A 151 -3.90 1.52 5.33
CA PHE A 151 -4.55 0.48 4.54
C PHE A 151 -4.56 -0.88 5.25
N ALA A 152 -3.41 -1.29 5.80
CA ALA A 152 -3.31 -2.54 6.55
C ALA A 152 -4.20 -2.55 7.79
N ASP A 153 -4.24 -1.44 8.52
CA ASP A 153 -5.07 -1.28 9.71
C ASP A 153 -6.56 -1.31 9.39
N THR A 154 -6.97 -0.66 8.30
CA THR A 154 -8.38 -0.59 7.89
C THR A 154 -8.99 -1.98 7.69
N VAL A 155 -8.24 -2.93 7.12
CA VAL A 155 -8.72 -4.31 6.90
C VAL A 155 -8.44 -5.28 8.04
N HIS A 156 -7.51 -4.92 8.95
CA HIS A 156 -7.13 -5.78 10.06
C HIS A 156 -7.92 -5.46 11.33
N CYS A 157 -8.18 -4.18 11.60
CA CYS A 157 -8.84 -3.70 12.81
C CYS A 157 -10.16 -2.98 12.52
N GLU A 158 -11.22 -3.42 13.18
CA GLU A 158 -12.56 -2.80 13.15
C GLU A 158 -12.63 -1.63 14.14
N ILE A 159 -11.73 -0.65 13.99
CA ILE A 159 -11.69 0.56 14.81
C ILE A 159 -12.10 1.80 14.02
N GLY A 160 -12.59 2.83 14.73
CA GLY A 160 -13.01 4.10 14.13
C GLY A 160 -11.89 4.81 13.36
N PHE A 161 -12.27 5.65 12.39
CA PHE A 161 -11.36 6.33 11.47
C PHE A 161 -10.26 7.15 12.19
N PHE A 162 -10.62 8.07 13.09
CA PHE A 162 -9.64 8.90 13.78
C PHE A 162 -8.69 8.10 14.67
N THR A 163 -9.19 7.03 15.29
CA THR A 163 -8.36 6.11 16.09
C THR A 163 -7.37 5.38 15.18
N SER A 164 -7.82 4.92 14.01
CA SER A 164 -6.97 4.28 12.99
C SER A 164 -5.86 5.22 12.51
N ILE A 165 -6.20 6.47 12.17
CA ILE A 165 -5.24 7.50 11.75
C ILE A 165 -4.17 7.75 12.82
N LYS A 166 -4.56 8.00 14.07
CA LYS A 166 -3.62 8.22 15.18
C LYS A 166 -2.75 6.99 15.44
N LYS A 167 -3.35 5.80 15.49
CA LYS A 167 -2.62 4.56 15.76
C LYS A 167 -1.56 4.30 14.71
N THR A 168 -1.91 4.46 13.44
CA THR A 168 -1.00 4.20 12.30
C THR A 168 0.06 5.26 12.16
N PHE A 169 -0.22 6.50 12.58
CA PHE A 169 0.80 7.56 12.70
C PHE A 169 1.89 7.17 13.71
N PHE A 170 1.49 6.80 14.93
CA PHE A 170 2.43 6.34 15.94
C PHE A 170 3.15 5.05 15.53
N MET A 171 2.49 4.21 14.73
CA MET A 171 3.12 3.01 14.18
C MET A 171 4.26 3.36 13.21
N ALA A 172 4.04 4.32 12.30
CA ALA A 172 5.03 4.76 11.32
C ALA A 172 6.31 5.30 11.98
N PHE A 173 6.16 6.07 13.06
CA PHE A 173 7.29 6.61 13.85
C PHE A 173 7.88 5.60 14.84
N GLY A 174 7.04 4.93 15.62
CA GLY A 174 7.45 4.13 16.77
C GLY A 174 8.09 2.79 16.41
N PHE A 175 7.91 2.33 15.17
CA PHE A 175 8.43 1.05 14.69
C PHE A 175 9.30 1.20 13.45
N ILE A 176 10.16 2.23 13.43
CA ILE A 176 10.99 2.57 12.27
C ILE A 176 11.87 1.42 11.76
N HIS A 177 12.31 0.54 12.66
CA HIS A 177 13.08 -0.67 12.37
C HIS A 177 12.29 -1.76 11.62
N TYR A 178 10.96 -1.70 11.63
CA TYR A 178 10.11 -2.52 10.76
C TYR A 178 9.71 -1.76 9.50
N THR A 179 9.47 -0.45 9.57
CA THR A 179 8.95 0.32 8.43
C THR A 179 10.00 0.59 7.36
N ILE A 180 11.24 0.95 7.74
CA ILE A 180 12.33 1.22 6.78
C ILE A 180 12.70 -0.02 5.96
N PRO A 181 12.91 -1.22 6.55
CA PRO A 181 13.23 -2.41 5.76
C PRO A 181 12.10 -2.80 4.80
N MET A 182 10.84 -2.61 5.17
CA MET A 182 9.70 -2.92 4.29
C MET A 182 9.60 -1.94 3.13
N LEU A 183 9.80 -0.64 3.40
CA LEU A 183 9.91 0.38 2.35
C LEU A 183 11.07 0.07 1.39
N GLY A 184 12.25 -0.25 1.94
CA GLY A 184 13.43 -0.62 1.16
C GLY A 184 13.19 -1.86 0.30
N LEU A 185 12.66 -2.94 0.88
CA LEU A 185 12.35 -4.18 0.16
C LEU A 185 11.33 -3.95 -0.96
N ALA A 186 10.23 -3.25 -0.66
CA ALA A 186 9.21 -2.94 -1.66
C ALA A 186 9.78 -2.10 -2.81
N SER A 187 10.65 -1.11 -2.50
CA SER A 187 11.28 -0.25 -3.49
C SER A 187 12.29 -0.99 -4.36
N ILE A 188 13.13 -1.84 -3.74
CA ILE A 188 14.11 -2.66 -4.46
C ILE A 188 13.39 -3.61 -5.43
N VAL A 189 12.37 -4.32 -4.96
CA VAL A 189 11.62 -5.26 -5.82
C VAL A 189 10.91 -4.52 -6.95
N ALA A 190 10.25 -3.39 -6.66
CA ALA A 190 9.60 -2.59 -7.70
C ALA A 190 10.60 -2.09 -8.76
N TYR A 191 11.77 -1.60 -8.33
CA TYR A 191 12.84 -1.17 -9.24
C TYR A 191 13.39 -2.33 -10.08
N SER A 192 13.66 -3.50 -9.47
CA SER A 192 14.12 -4.68 -10.19
C SER A 192 13.12 -5.15 -11.25
N LEU A 193 11.82 -5.13 -10.95
CA LEU A 193 10.78 -5.48 -11.91
C LEU A 193 10.71 -4.48 -13.07
N PHE A 194 10.85 -3.19 -12.78
CA PHE A 194 10.89 -2.15 -13.80
C PHE A 194 12.10 -2.31 -14.74
N GLN A 195 13.27 -2.63 -14.19
CA GLN A 195 14.48 -2.90 -14.96
C GLN A 195 14.37 -4.18 -15.81
N PHE A 196 13.64 -5.19 -15.33
CA PHE A 196 13.37 -6.38 -16.13
C PHE A 196 12.46 -6.05 -17.32
N HIS A 197 11.30 -5.44 -17.06
CA HIS A 197 10.42 -4.92 -18.11
C HIS A 197 9.31 -4.02 -17.51
N PRO A 198 9.03 -2.83 -18.08
CA PRO A 198 7.99 -1.91 -17.55
C PRO A 198 6.60 -2.56 -17.41
N MET A 199 6.18 -3.38 -18.39
CA MET A 199 4.89 -4.09 -18.28
C MET A 199 4.85 -5.08 -17.12
N VAL A 200 5.97 -5.76 -16.83
CA VAL A 200 6.04 -6.70 -15.70
C VAL A 200 5.93 -5.95 -14.38
N SER A 201 6.51 -4.76 -14.28
CA SER A 201 6.31 -3.90 -13.11
C SER A 201 4.83 -3.58 -12.89
N ILE A 202 4.10 -3.14 -13.93
CA ILE A 202 2.67 -2.85 -13.81
C ILE A 202 1.88 -4.09 -13.35
N MET A 203 2.28 -5.28 -13.79
CA MET A 203 1.61 -6.55 -13.45
C MET A 203 1.81 -7.03 -12.01
N PHE A 204 2.82 -6.55 -11.27
CA PHE A 204 3.14 -7.09 -9.94
C PHE A 204 3.32 -6.05 -8.83
N THR A 205 3.70 -4.81 -9.15
CA THR A 205 4.17 -3.83 -8.15
C THR A 205 3.13 -3.57 -7.06
N GLY A 206 1.85 -3.35 -7.41
CA GLY A 206 0.81 -3.05 -6.42
C GLY A 206 0.65 -4.17 -5.39
N ALA A 207 0.51 -5.41 -5.87
CA ALA A 207 0.34 -6.58 -4.99
C ALA A 207 1.58 -6.86 -4.14
N ILE A 208 2.79 -6.72 -4.68
CA ILE A 208 4.03 -6.93 -3.91
C ILE A 208 4.20 -5.86 -2.84
N VAL A 209 3.97 -4.58 -3.17
CA VAL A 209 4.04 -3.49 -2.18
C VAL A 209 3.03 -3.75 -1.06
N ALA A 210 1.78 -4.07 -1.39
CA ALA A 210 0.77 -4.41 -0.40
C ALA A 210 1.17 -5.61 0.47
N TYR A 211 1.75 -6.66 -0.14
CA TYR A 211 2.24 -7.83 0.58
C TYR A 211 3.34 -7.46 1.58
N CYS A 212 4.38 -6.74 1.14
CA CYS A 212 5.50 -6.31 1.99
C CYS A 212 5.01 -5.46 3.17
N TYR A 213 4.17 -4.46 2.91
CA TYR A 213 3.68 -3.57 3.96
C TYR A 213 2.72 -4.27 4.92
N PHE A 214 1.83 -5.13 4.42
CA PHE A 214 0.95 -5.90 5.29
C PHE A 214 1.75 -6.88 6.16
N PHE A 215 2.76 -7.54 5.59
CA PHE A 215 3.64 -8.43 6.35
C PHE A 215 4.38 -7.70 7.47
N GLY A 216 4.95 -6.52 7.18
CA GLY A 216 5.56 -5.67 8.20
C GLY A 216 4.58 -5.22 9.29
N TYR A 217 3.38 -4.81 8.89
CA TYR A 217 2.30 -4.44 9.81
C TYR A 217 1.94 -5.59 10.76
N GLU A 218 1.77 -6.81 10.22
CA GLU A 218 1.44 -7.99 11.00
C GLU A 218 2.51 -8.32 12.04
N GLN A 219 3.80 -8.18 11.70
CA GLN A 219 4.90 -8.37 12.65
C GLN A 219 4.84 -7.38 13.83
N ILE A 220 4.50 -6.12 13.55
CA ILE A 220 4.35 -5.09 14.59
C ILE A 220 3.20 -5.45 15.54
N ILE A 221 2.04 -5.84 14.99
CA ILE A 221 0.87 -6.24 15.78
C ILE A 221 1.18 -7.47 16.64
N GLN A 222 1.79 -8.51 16.07
CA GLN A 222 2.16 -9.72 16.82
C GLN A 222 3.18 -9.44 17.93
N ARG A 223 4.08 -8.47 17.74
CA ARG A 223 5.00 -8.03 18.79
C ARG A 223 4.28 -7.28 19.91
N ALA A 224 3.34 -6.41 19.57
CA ALA A 224 2.53 -5.70 20.56
C ALA A 224 1.69 -6.67 21.41
N LEU A 225 1.05 -7.65 20.78
CA LEU A 225 0.26 -8.69 21.45
C LEU A 225 1.11 -9.54 22.41
N ARG A 226 2.30 -9.98 21.98
CA ARG A 226 3.24 -10.73 22.83
C ARG A 226 3.64 -9.94 24.08
N LYS A 227 3.87 -8.63 23.95
CA LYS A 227 4.25 -7.77 25.07
C LYS A 227 3.07 -7.55 26.04
N SER A 228 1.84 -7.43 25.55
CA SER A 228 0.63 -7.35 26.40
C SER A 228 0.47 -8.62 27.24
N LYS A 229 0.50 -9.78 26.58
CA LYS A 229 0.35 -11.08 27.24
C LYS A 229 1.43 -11.33 28.29
N HIS A 230 2.67 -10.94 28.00
CA HIS A 230 3.76 -11.05 28.98
C HIS A 230 3.55 -10.15 30.19
N LYS A 231 2.99 -8.94 30.00
CA LYS A 231 2.68 -8.04 31.12
C LYS A 231 1.54 -8.57 31.99
N GLU A 232 0.52 -9.17 31.39
CA GLU A 232 -0.59 -9.81 32.12
C GLU A 232 -0.08 -10.96 33.01
N MET A 233 0.78 -11.84 32.47
CA MET A 233 1.38 -12.95 33.24
C MET A 233 2.31 -12.53 34.40
N MET A 234 2.77 -11.27 34.44
CA MET A 234 3.62 -10.75 35.52
C MET A 234 2.80 -10.05 36.62
N LEU A 235 1.50 -9.83 36.38
CA LEU A 235 0.57 -9.20 37.31
C LEU A 235 -0.35 -10.23 38.01
N GLU A 236 -0.39 -11.46 37.50
CA GLU A 236 -1.01 -12.65 38.12
C GLU A 236 0.01 -13.40 38.99
#